data_AF-A0A7X3R8A1-F1
#
_entry.id   AF-A0A7X3R8A1-F1
#
_cell.length_a   1.000
_cell.length_b   1.000
_cell.length_c   1.000
_cell.angle_alpha   90.00
_cell.angle_beta   90.00
_cell.angle_gamma   90.00
#
_symmetry.space_group_name_H-M   'P 1'
#
loop_
_entity.id
_entity.type
_entity.pdbx_description
1 polymer ?
#
loop_
_entity_poly.entity_id
_entity_poly.type
_entity_poly.pdbx_seq_one_letter_code
_entity_poly.pdbx_strand_id
1 'polypeptide(L)'
;MQQEILKKFPSDDLRVYVVWQRILRNDAVNTAKIAAEQVFSDRRVSQMWDPANALGFWYKKSGELEHKDPMVWDAYFLYGKDAEWKDAPTGLIDTGYTVWNMKDRLLKSVATTMETVD
;
A
#
# COMPACT_ATOMS: atom_id res chain seq x y z
N MET A 1 5.35 8.36 1.65
CA MET A 1 4.18 7.93 2.45
C MET A 1 4.17 8.56 3.84
N GLN A 2 5.03 8.17 4.80
CA GLN A 2 4.94 8.69 6.18
C GLN A 2 5.08 10.22 6.29
N GLN A 3 6.15 10.78 5.72
CA GLN A 3 6.38 12.23 5.74
C GLN A 3 5.38 12.99 4.85
N GLU A 4 5.06 12.43 3.69
CA GLU A 4 4.31 13.14 2.64
C GLU A 4 2.80 13.08 2.81
N ILE A 5 2.27 12.06 3.48
CA ILE A 5 0.83 11.80 3.59
C ILE A 5 0.42 11.71 5.06
N LEU A 6 0.96 10.75 5.82
CA LEU A 6 0.53 10.50 7.21
C LEU A 6 0.71 11.73 8.13
N LYS A 7 1.78 12.51 7.96
CA LYS A 7 1.95 13.77 8.70
C LYS A 7 0.91 14.84 8.36
N LYS A 8 0.38 14.85 7.14
CA LYS A 8 -0.60 15.86 6.68
C LYS A 8 -2.03 15.49 7.06
N PHE A 9 -2.31 14.20 7.22
CA PHE A 9 -3.61 13.68 7.66
C PHE A 9 -3.42 12.91 8.97
N PRO A 10 -3.44 13.55 10.15
CA PRO A 10 -3.09 12.89 11.43
C PRO A 10 -4.20 12.00 12.02
N SER A 11 -5.40 11.96 11.42
CA SER A 11 -6.51 11.11 11.90
C SER A 11 -6.14 9.62 11.87
N ASP A 12 -6.72 8.85 12.80
CA ASP A 12 -6.64 7.38 12.85
C ASP A 12 -7.50 6.69 11.79
N ASP A 13 -8.33 7.44 11.05
CA ASP A 13 -9.15 6.93 9.97
C ASP A 13 -8.31 6.52 8.74
N LEU A 14 -7.10 7.06 8.61
CA LEU A 14 -6.13 6.64 7.61
C LEU A 14 -5.19 5.58 8.18
N ARG A 15 -5.35 4.34 7.74
CA ARG A 15 -4.46 3.21 8.07
C ARG A 15 -3.61 2.83 6.88
N VAL A 16 -2.37 2.41 7.13
CA VAL A 16 -1.44 1.99 6.08
C VAL A 16 -0.93 0.59 6.37
N TYR A 17 -1.06 -0.28 5.37
CA TYR A 17 -0.50 -1.63 5.40
C TYR A 17 0.68 -1.69 4.45
N VAL A 18 1.88 -1.86 4.99
CA VAL A 18 3.10 -2.05 4.19
C VAL A 18 3.32 -3.55 4.06
N VAL A 19 3.14 -4.07 2.85
CA VAL A 19 3.34 -5.49 2.54
C VAL A 19 4.67 -5.65 1.83
N TRP A 20 5.65 -6.16 2.57
CA TRP A 20 6.99 -6.44 2.06
C TRP A 20 6.99 -7.76 1.29
N GLN A 21 7.53 -7.73 0.07
CA GLN A 21 7.57 -8.86 -0.85
C GLN A 21 9.01 -9.31 -1.09
N ARG A 22 9.19 -10.55 -1.56
CA ARG A 22 10.48 -11.07 -1.98
C ARG A 22 10.65 -10.86 -3.49
N ILE A 23 11.13 -9.68 -3.88
CA ILE A 23 11.29 -9.29 -5.29
C ILE A 23 12.63 -9.78 -5.82
N LEU A 24 13.70 -9.55 -5.06
CA LEU A 24 15.04 -10.03 -5.37
C LEU A 24 15.28 -11.37 -4.68
N ARG A 25 16.12 -12.22 -5.31
CA ARG A 25 16.45 -13.56 -4.80
C ARG A 25 16.93 -13.54 -3.34
N ASN A 26 17.64 -12.49 -2.95
CA ASN A 26 18.24 -12.33 -1.63
C ASN A 26 17.41 -11.46 -0.67
N ASP A 27 16.20 -11.05 -1.04
CA ASP A 27 15.29 -10.38 -0.11
C ASP A 27 14.94 -11.35 1.01
N ALA A 28 15.08 -10.87 2.25
CA ALA A 28 14.90 -11.64 3.46
C ALA A 28 14.07 -10.85 4.47
N VAL A 29 13.23 -11.57 5.23
CA VAL A 29 12.34 -10.99 6.24
C VAL A 29 13.08 -10.14 7.27
N ASN A 30 14.30 -10.53 7.67
CA ASN A 30 15.06 -9.76 8.65
C ASN A 30 15.51 -8.40 8.09
N THR A 31 15.95 -8.36 6.83
CA THR A 31 16.31 -7.10 6.16
C THR A 31 15.08 -6.22 5.96
N ALA A 32 13.96 -6.81 5.52
CA ALA A 32 12.70 -6.10 5.38
C ALA A 32 12.25 -5.50 6.72
N LYS A 33 12.30 -6.26 7.82
CA LYS A 33 11.98 -5.79 9.18
C LYS A 33 12.89 -4.65 9.66
N ILE A 34 14.19 -4.72 9.40
CA ILE A 34 15.11 -3.66 9.82
C ILE A 34 14.83 -2.36 9.03
N ALA A 35 14.70 -2.45 7.70
CA ALA A 35 14.38 -1.29 6.86
C ALA A 35 13.00 -0.70 7.23
N ALA A 36 12.04 -1.57 7.50
CA ALA A 36 10.71 -1.26 7.98
C ALA A 36 10.70 -0.43 9.27
N GLU A 37 11.39 -0.90 10.31
CA GLU A 37 11.44 -0.23 11.63
C GLU A 37 12.12 1.15 11.55
N GLN A 38 13.09 1.31 10.66
CA GLN A 38 13.78 2.59 10.46
C GLN A 38 12.94 3.62 9.69
N VAL A 39 12.08 3.17 8.78
CA VAL A 39 11.33 4.05 7.86
C VAL A 39 9.91 4.34 8.35
N PHE A 40 9.28 3.36 9.02
CA PHE A 40 7.88 3.44 9.43
C PHE A 40 7.73 3.34 10.94
N SER A 41 7.58 4.50 11.57
CA SER A 41 7.40 4.65 13.03
C SER A 41 6.02 5.18 13.42
N ASP A 42 5.19 5.55 12.45
CA ASP A 42 3.81 5.99 12.69
C ASP A 42 2.92 4.82 13.13
N ARG A 43 2.18 5.00 14.22
CA ARG A 43 1.33 3.96 14.84
C ARG A 43 0.24 3.41 13.92
N ARG A 44 -0.11 4.13 12.85
CA ARG A 44 -1.13 3.73 11.86
C ARG A 44 -0.58 2.81 10.79
N VAL A 45 0.74 2.56 10.80
CA VAL A 45 1.41 1.67 9.87
C VAL A 45 1.49 0.27 10.47
N SER A 46 0.82 -0.68 9.81
CA SER A 46 0.99 -2.11 10.06
C SER A 46 1.87 -2.72 8.99
N GLN A 47 2.82 -3.56 9.38
CA GLN A 47 3.81 -4.12 8.45
C GLN A 47 3.65 -5.63 8.37
N MET A 48 3.69 -6.16 7.16
CA MET A 48 3.45 -7.57 6.85
C MET A 48 4.54 -8.08 5.91
N TRP A 49 4.87 -9.36 6.02
CA TRP A 49 5.81 -10.03 5.12
C TRP A 49 5.06 -11.06 4.29
N ASP A 50 5.13 -10.94 2.97
CA ASP A 50 4.53 -11.85 1.98
C ASP A 50 5.64 -12.55 1.18
N PRO A 51 6.25 -13.62 1.71
CA PRO A 51 7.36 -14.32 1.05
C PRO A 51 6.94 -15.04 -0.23
N ALA A 52 5.65 -15.33 -0.37
CA ALA A 52 5.08 -16.01 -1.52
C ALA A 52 4.70 -15.02 -2.64
N ASN A 53 4.79 -13.71 -2.37
CA ASN A 53 4.30 -12.64 -3.23
C ASN A 53 2.82 -12.85 -3.64
N ALA A 54 2.04 -13.51 -2.77
CA ALA A 54 0.65 -13.90 -3.02
C ALA A 54 -0.20 -12.68 -3.41
N LEU A 55 -0.01 -11.55 -2.73
CA LEU A 55 -0.77 -10.33 -3.01
C LEU A 55 -0.41 -9.74 -4.38
N GLY A 56 0.87 -9.74 -4.72
CA GLY A 56 1.36 -9.24 -6.01
C GLY A 56 0.84 -10.06 -7.19
N PHE A 57 0.80 -11.39 -7.04
CA PHE A 57 0.19 -12.27 -8.05
C PHE A 57 -1.32 -12.10 -8.12
N TRP A 58 -1.99 -11.94 -6.98
CA TRP A 58 -3.43 -11.70 -6.93
C TRP A 58 -3.81 -10.43 -7.70
N TYR A 59 -3.14 -9.30 -7.43
CA TYR A 59 -3.41 -8.04 -8.14
C TYR A 59 -3.10 -8.11 -9.63
N LYS A 60 -2.03 -8.83 -10.01
CA LYS A 60 -1.73 -9.07 -11.42
C LYS A 60 -2.86 -9.83 -12.11
N LYS A 61 -3.47 -10.81 -11.42
CA LYS A 61 -4.57 -11.61 -11.93
C LYS A 61 -5.91 -10.87 -11.92
N SER A 62 -6.18 -10.03 -10.92
CA SER A 62 -7.42 -9.26 -10.82
C SER A 62 -7.54 -8.21 -11.93
N GLY A 63 -6.40 -7.70 -12.43
CA GLY A 63 -6.37 -6.69 -13.49
C GLY A 63 -6.68 -5.28 -12.99
N GLU A 64 -6.78 -5.08 -11.68
CA GLU A 64 -7.00 -3.76 -11.05
C GLU A 64 -5.85 -2.79 -11.33
N LEU A 65 -4.66 -3.31 -11.62
CA LEU A 65 -3.49 -2.53 -12.00
C LEU A 65 -2.73 -3.19 -13.15
N GLU A 66 -2.67 -2.52 -14.31
CA GLU A 66 -1.81 -2.95 -15.42
C GLU A 66 -0.34 -2.81 -15.05
N HIS A 67 0.32 -3.93 -14.77
CA HIS A 67 1.74 -3.96 -14.38
C HIS A 67 2.55 -4.77 -15.39
N LYS A 68 3.74 -4.29 -15.79
CA LYS A 68 4.57 -4.95 -16.81
C LYS A 68 5.16 -6.28 -16.35
N ASP A 69 5.43 -6.41 -15.05
CA ASP A 69 6.06 -7.59 -14.49
C ASP A 69 5.04 -8.72 -14.20
N PRO A 70 5.50 -9.97 -14.00
CA PRO A 70 4.64 -11.12 -13.70
C PRO A 70 3.86 -11.03 -12.38
N MET A 71 4.19 -10.04 -11.53
CA MET A 71 3.48 -9.71 -10.31
C MET A 71 3.53 -8.20 -10.09
N VAL A 72 2.57 -7.67 -9.33
CA VAL A 72 2.59 -6.28 -8.88
C VAL A 72 3.54 -6.14 -7.69
N TRP A 73 4.40 -5.13 -7.75
CA TRP A 73 5.30 -4.70 -6.68
C TRP A 73 5.56 -3.20 -6.81
N ASP A 74 6.08 -2.56 -5.76
CA ASP A 74 6.27 -1.08 -5.71
C ASP A 74 4.99 -0.32 -6.11
N ALA A 75 3.83 -0.77 -5.60
CA ALA A 75 2.53 -0.20 -5.92
C ALA A 75 1.75 0.17 -4.66
N TYR A 76 0.74 1.03 -4.82
CA TYR A 76 -0.25 1.30 -3.78
C TYR A 76 -1.65 0.96 -4.25
N PHE A 77 -2.51 0.67 -3.28
CA PHE A 77 -3.94 0.50 -3.46
C PHE A 77 -4.63 1.24 -2.31
N LEU A 78 -5.42 2.26 -2.66
CA LEU A 78 -6.19 3.07 -1.72
C LEU A 78 -7.63 2.55 -1.73
N TYR A 79 -8.11 2.18 -0.54
CA TYR A 79 -9.45 1.67 -0.34
C TYR A 79 -10.25 2.61 0.55
N GLY A 80 -11.56 2.67 0.34
CA GLY A 80 -12.48 3.39 1.21
C GLY A 80 -12.60 2.74 2.59
N LYS A 81 -13.10 3.50 3.58
CA LYS A 81 -13.25 3.04 4.97
C LYS A 81 -14.14 1.80 5.14
N ASP A 82 -15.07 1.60 4.21
CA ASP A 82 -16.03 0.48 4.21
C ASP A 82 -15.59 -0.68 3.29
N ALA A 83 -14.34 -0.67 2.84
CA ALA A 83 -13.79 -1.74 2.03
C ALA A 83 -13.71 -3.06 2.81
N GLU A 84 -14.20 -4.13 2.20
CA GLU A 84 -14.16 -5.48 2.78
C GLU A 84 -13.30 -6.39 1.92
N TRP A 85 -12.49 -7.23 2.57
CA TRP A 85 -11.66 -8.24 1.91
C TRP A 85 -12.23 -9.62 2.19
N LYS A 86 -13.15 -10.06 1.31
CA LYS A 86 -13.70 -11.43 1.29
C LYS A 86 -12.98 -12.24 0.20
N ASP A 87 -13.66 -12.51 -0.92
CA ASP A 87 -13.05 -13.16 -2.09
C ASP A 87 -12.20 -12.17 -2.92
N ALA A 88 -12.62 -10.91 -2.96
CA ALA A 88 -11.94 -9.77 -3.55
C ALA A 88 -12.20 -8.52 -2.70
N PRO A 89 -11.28 -7.54 -2.67
CA PRO A 89 -11.51 -6.28 -1.98
C PRO A 89 -12.60 -5.45 -2.67
N THR A 90 -13.47 -4.84 -1.90
CA THR A 90 -14.40 -3.81 -2.40
C THR A 90 -13.85 -2.41 -2.17
N GLY A 91 -14.45 -1.41 -2.80
CA GLY A 91 -14.18 -0.01 -2.48
C GLY A 91 -12.77 0.46 -2.84
N LEU A 92 -12.15 -0.08 -3.90
CA LEU A 92 -10.93 0.47 -4.47
C LEU A 92 -11.21 1.88 -5.00
N ILE A 93 -10.49 2.86 -4.47
CA ILE A 93 -10.59 4.29 -4.83
C ILE A 93 -9.53 4.66 -5.86
N ASP A 94 -8.29 4.25 -5.60
CA ASP A 94 -7.15 4.63 -6.43
C ASP A 94 -6.02 3.60 -6.34
N THR A 95 -5.25 3.45 -7.41
CA THR A 95 -4.08 2.56 -7.44
C THR A 95 -3.04 3.08 -8.43
N GLY A 96 -1.77 2.71 -8.22
CA GLY A 96 -0.69 3.07 -9.10
C GLY A 96 0.66 2.47 -8.71
N TYR A 97 1.59 2.51 -9.67
CA TYR A 97 2.99 2.13 -9.52
C TYR A 97 3.86 3.07 -10.37
N THR A 98 5.08 3.45 -9.96
CA THR A 98 5.68 3.17 -8.65
C THR A 98 5.10 4.05 -7.55
N VAL A 99 5.21 3.67 -6.27
CA VAL A 99 4.73 4.50 -5.15
C VAL A 99 5.39 5.88 -5.16
N TRP A 100 6.68 5.95 -5.50
CA TRP A 100 7.41 7.20 -5.58
C TRP A 100 6.88 8.14 -6.66
N ASN A 101 6.64 7.62 -7.87
CA ASN A 101 6.17 8.44 -9.00
C ASN A 101 4.73 8.90 -8.82
N MET A 102 3.92 8.12 -8.11
CA MET A 102 2.50 8.41 -7.92
C MET A 102 2.18 9.15 -6.62
N LYS A 103 3.20 9.56 -5.83
CA LYS A 103 2.99 10.14 -4.49
C LYS A 103 2.07 11.36 -4.46
N ASP A 104 2.12 12.22 -5.48
CA ASP A 104 1.31 13.44 -5.54
C ASP A 104 -0.15 13.11 -5.90
N ARG A 105 -0.36 12.13 -6.78
CA ARG A 105 -1.69 11.59 -7.10
C ARG A 105 -2.29 10.93 -5.86
N LEU A 106 -1.55 10.04 -5.22
CA LEU A 106 -1.99 9.37 -4.00
C LEU A 106 -2.32 10.38 -2.89
N LEU A 107 -1.48 11.42 -2.71
CA LEU A 107 -1.75 12.48 -1.75
C LEU A 107 -3.09 13.17 -2.03
N LYS A 108 -3.36 13.50 -3.30
CA LYS A 108 -4.63 14.12 -3.71
C LYS A 108 -5.81 13.18 -3.46
N SER A 109 -5.71 11.90 -3.83
CA SER A 109 -6.75 10.90 -3.62
C SER A 109 -7.07 10.71 -2.13
N VAL A 110 -6.04 10.70 -1.26
CA VAL A 110 -6.21 10.67 0.20
C VAL A 110 -6.93 11.93 0.68
N ALA A 111 -6.51 13.12 0.24
CA ALA A 111 -7.16 14.38 0.63
C ALA A 111 -8.66 14.37 0.31
N THR A 112 -9.01 14.03 -0.92
CA THR A 112 -10.40 13.95 -1.36
C THR A 112 -11.19 12.90 -0.57
N THR A 113 -10.60 11.75 -0.28
CA THR A 113 -11.28 10.70 0.50
C THR A 113 -11.54 11.17 1.92
N MET A 114 -10.54 11.79 2.57
CA MET A 114 -10.63 12.25 3.95
C MET A 114 -11.61 13.42 4.15
N GLU A 115 -11.79 14.29 3.15
CA GLU A 115 -12.78 15.38 3.17
C GLU A 115 -14.23 14.90 3.03
N THR A 116 -14.46 13.68 2.56
CA THR A 116 -15.81 13.12 2.33
C THR A 116 -16.36 12.29 3.50
N VAL A 117 -15.62 12.20 4.61
CA VAL A 117 -15.98 11.39 5.79
C VAL A 117 -16.65 12.23 6.90
N ASP A 118 -16.88 13.53 6.67
CA ASP A 118 -17.58 14.45 7.59
C ASP A 118 -19.12 14.27 7.61
#